data_AF-A0A0G1ZN94-F1
#
_entry.id   AF-A0A0G1ZN94-F1
#
_cell.length_a   1.000
_cell.length_b   1.000
_cell.length_c   1.000
_cell.angle_alpha   90.00
_cell.angle_beta   90.00
_cell.angle_gamma   90.00
#
_symmetry.space_group_name_H-M   'P 1'
#
loop_
_entity.id
_entity.type
_entity.pdbx_description
1 polymer ?
#
loop_
_entity_poly.entity_id
_entity_poly.type
_entity_poly.pdbx_seq_one_letter_code
_entity_poly.pdbx_strand_id
1 'polypeptide(L)' 'MMTKERKGEIAYRLWKYRLKKEGIRLDELDREIGNISKSTGIPREELREFVQEITGELVKEAFESKK' A
#
# COMPACT_ATOMS: atom_id res chain seq x y z
N MET A 1 -2.91 3.64 -24.44
CA MET A 1 -2.89 2.17 -24.41
C MET A 1 -2.55 1.70 -23.00
N MET A 2 -3.04 0.55 -22.54
CA MET A 2 -2.90 0.11 -21.14
C MET A 2 -1.66 -0.79 -20.92
N THR A 3 -0.51 -0.18 -20.64
CA THR A 3 0.76 -0.89 -20.38
C THR A 3 0.82 -1.47 -18.96
N LYS A 4 1.82 -2.33 -18.67
CA LYS A 4 2.00 -2.90 -17.32
C LYS A 4 2.36 -1.83 -16.30
N GLU A 5 3.24 -0.90 -16.68
CA GLU A 5 3.64 0.25 -15.89
C GLU A 5 2.42 1.11 -15.55
N ARG A 6 1.56 1.38 -16.55
CA ARG A 6 0.34 2.15 -16.35
C ARG A 6 -0.66 1.43 -15.44
N LYS A 7 -0.78 0.10 -15.54
CA LYS A 7 -1.61 -0.70 -14.61
C LYS A 7 -1.07 -0.62 -13.18
N GLY A 8 0.25 -0.68 -13.01
CA GLY A 8 0.91 -0.53 -11.71
C GLY A 8 0.62 0.83 -11.08
N GLU A 9 0.74 1.91 -11.84
CA GLU A 9 0.43 3.26 -11.37
C GLU A 9 -1.06 3.41 -10.97
N ILE A 10 -1.98 2.84 -11.75
CA ILE A 10 -3.41 2.85 -11.42
C ILE A 10 -3.68 2.05 -10.15
N ALA A 11 -3.09 0.85 -10.02
CA ALA A 11 -3.23 0.02 -8.83
C ALA A 11 -2.73 0.74 -7.57
N TYR A 12 -1.57 1.40 -7.66
CA TYR A 12 -1.01 2.21 -6.58
C TYR A 12 -1.98 3.32 -6.12
N ARG A 13 -2.49 4.12 -7.07
CA ARG A 13 -3.43 5.22 -6.76
C ARG A 13 -4.73 4.72 -6.15
N LEU A 14 -5.30 3.62 -6.66
CA LEU A 14 -6.52 3.02 -6.14
C LEU A 14 -6.32 2.48 -4.73
N TRP A 15 -5.18 1.83 -4.48
CA TRP A 15 -4.87 1.33 -3.14
C TRP A 15 -4.68 2.47 -2.15
N LYS A 16 -3.88 3.51 -2.51
CA LYS A 16 -3.73 4.72 -1.69
C LYS A 16 -5.07 5.36 -1.35
N TYR A 17 -5.97 5.48 -2.33
CA TYR A 17 -7.33 5.98 -2.11
C TYR A 17 -8.11 5.13 -1.12
N ARG A 18 -8.04 3.79 -1.25
CA ARG A 18 -8.70 2.86 -0.33
C ARG A 18 -8.16 2.99 1.10
N LEU A 19 -6.85 3.06 1.27
CA LEU A 19 -6.22 3.22 2.59
C LEU A 19 -6.63 4.54 3.27
N LYS A 20 -6.73 5.64 2.51
CA LYS A 20 -7.24 6.92 3.05
C LYS A 20 -8.69 6.81 3.53
N LYS A 21 -9.51 6.03 2.83
CA LYS A 21 -10.95 5.91 3.09
C LYS A 21 -11.26 4.92 4.21
N GLU A 22 -10.57 3.78 4.24
CA GLU A 22 -10.86 2.65 5.11
C GLU A 22 -9.89 2.54 6.29
N GLY A 23 -8.72 3.17 6.21
CA GLY A 23 -7.64 3.04 7.18
C GLY A 23 -6.88 1.72 7.05
N ILE A 24 -5.97 1.47 7.99
CA ILE A 24 -5.18 0.24 8.09
C ILE A 24 -5.22 -0.24 9.55
N ARG A 25 -5.44 -1.53 9.75
CA ARG A 25 -5.33 -2.19 11.05
C ARG A 25 -3.90 -2.71 11.25
N LEU A 26 -3.11 -1.98 12.03
CA LEU A 26 -1.68 -2.28 12.23
C LEU A 26 -1.46 -3.60 12.99
N ASP A 27 -2.39 -3.99 13.84
CA ASP A 27 -2.37 -5.24 14.62
C ASP A 27 -2.54 -6.49 13.73
N GLU A 28 -3.21 -6.37 12.59
CA GLU A 28 -3.42 -7.47 11.63
C GLU A 28 -2.48 -7.40 10.42
N LEU A 29 -1.82 -6.27 10.21
CA LEU A 29 -1.06 -5.96 8.99
C LEU A 29 0.00 -7.01 8.66
N ASP A 30 0.78 -7.45 9.66
CA ASP A 30 1.85 -8.44 9.44
C ASP A 30 1.31 -9.81 8.99
N ARG A 31 0.14 -10.20 9.52
CA ARG A 31 -0.57 -11.43 9.13
C ARG A 31 -1.13 -11.29 7.72
N GLU A 32 -1.72 -10.15 7.39
CA GLU A 32 -2.28 -9.87 6.07
C GLU A 32 -1.19 -9.89 4.99
N ILE A 33 -0.04 -9.26 5.25
CA ILE A 33 1.15 -9.33 4.38
C ILE A 33 1.58 -10.79 4.17
N GLY A 34 1.61 -11.60 5.23
CA GLY A 34 1.95 -13.02 5.14
C GLY A 34 0.97 -13.82 4.27
N ASN A 35 -0.33 -13.52 4.36
CA ASN A 35 -1.35 -14.14 3.52
C ASN A 35 -1.23 -13.70 2.06
N ILE A 36 -0.99 -12.41 1.81
CA ILE A 36 -0.78 -11.85 0.46
C ILE A 36 0.43 -12.54 -0.17
N SER A 37 1.56 -12.58 0.53
CA SER A 37 2.79 -13.23 0.04
C SER A 37 2.56 -14.66 -0.44
N LYS A 38 1.84 -15.47 0.36
CA LYS A 38 1.48 -16.85 -0.02
C LYS A 38 0.58 -16.91 -1.26
N SER A 39 -0.36 -15.98 -1.39
CA SER A 39 -1.34 -15.97 -2.47
C SER A 39 -0.81 -15.42 -3.80
N THR A 40 0.14 -14.49 -3.77
CA THR A 40 0.67 -13.81 -4.96
C THR A 40 2.05 -14.31 -5.36
N GLY A 41 2.76 -14.99 -4.46
CA GLY A 41 4.16 -15.39 -4.65
C GLY A 41 5.16 -14.25 -4.46
N ILE A 42 4.70 -13.05 -4.08
CA ILE A 42 5.58 -11.91 -3.82
C ILE A 42 6.27 -12.10 -2.46
N PRO A 43 7.60 -11.92 -2.34
CA PRO A 43 8.31 -12.00 -1.07
C PRO A 43 7.71 -11.09 0.00
N ARG A 44 7.71 -11.58 1.25
CA ARG A 44 7.16 -10.83 2.39
C ARG A 44 7.87 -9.49 2.61
N GLU A 45 9.19 -9.45 2.45
CA GLU A 45 9.99 -8.23 2.64
C GLU A 45 9.67 -7.19 1.56
N GLU A 46 9.50 -7.60 0.30
CA GLU A 46 9.09 -6.69 -0.78
C GLU A 46 7.71 -6.07 -0.50
N LEU A 47 6.76 -6.86 0.00
CA LEU A 47 5.45 -6.33 0.40
C LEU A 47 5.54 -5.39 1.60
N ARG A 48 6.44 -5.65 2.55
CA ARG A 48 6.67 -4.77 3.71
C ARG A 48 7.24 -3.43 3.29
N GLU A 49 8.25 -3.44 2.41
CA GLU A 49 8.83 -2.22 1.85
C GLU A 49 7.76 -1.38 1.15
N PHE A 50 6.94 -2.03 0.31
CA PHE A 50 5.85 -1.36 -0.40
C PHE A 50 4.79 -0.76 0.53
N VAL A 51 4.39 -1.49 1.58
CA VAL A 51 3.46 -0.99 2.60
C VAL A 51 4.08 0.14 3.41
N GLN A 52 5.36 0.06 3.75
CA GLN A 52 6.07 1.09 4.50
C GLN A 52 6.16 2.40 3.71
N GLU A 53 6.44 2.32 2.41
CA GLU A 53 6.50 3.49 1.54
C GLU A 53 5.15 4.21 1.46
N ILE A 54 4.07 3.48 1.15
CA ILE A 54 2.75 4.11 0.99
C ILE A 54 2.23 4.69 2.31
N THR A 55 2.46 4.02 3.44
CA THR A 55 2.03 4.51 4.75
C THR A 55 2.81 5.76 5.16
N GLY A 56 4.12 5.80 4.86
CA GLY A 56 4.95 6.99 5.04
C GLY A 56 4.45 8.19 4.24
N GLU A 57 4.08 7.98 2.97
CA GLU A 57 3.48 9.03 2.15
C GLU A 57 2.15 9.53 2.73
N LEU A 58 1.27 8.62 3.16
CA LEU A 58 -0.03 8.97 3.74
C LEU A 58 0.11 9.78 5.02
N VAL A 59 1.04 9.41 5.90
CA VAL A 59 1.36 10.16 7.12
C VAL A 59 1.85 11.55 6.76
N LYS A 60 2.82 11.66 5.83
CA LYS A 60 3.36 12.93 5.38
C LYS A 60 2.25 13.86 4.85
N GLU A 61 1.39 13.36 3.96
CA GLU A 61 0.27 14.12 3.41
C GLU A 61 -0.71 14.59 4.50
N ALA A 62 -0.98 13.76 5.51
CA ALA A 62 -1.91 14.09 6.60
C ALA A 62 -1.39 15.23 7.51
N PHE A 63 -0.06 15.35 7.67
CA PHE A 63 0.55 16.41 8.48
C PHE A 63 0.94 17.65 7.65
N GLU A 64 1.21 17.51 6.34
CA GLU A 64 1.46 18.63 5.44
C GLU A 64 0.18 19.37 5.02
N SER A 65 -0.94 18.67 4.89
CA SER A 65 -2.26 19.28 4.58
C SER A 65 -2.88 20.10 5.73
N LYS A 66 -2.22 20.13 6.90
CA LYS A 66 -2.65 20.91 8.07
C LYS A 66 -1.90 22.24 8.24
N LYS A 67 -1.15 22.68 7.24
CA LYS A 67 -0.50 24.01 7.14
C LYS A 67 -1.26 24.89 6.16
#